data_AF-A0A0A1TCG3-F1
#
_entry.id   AF-A0A0A1TCG3-F1
#
_cell.length_a   1.000
_cell.length_b   1.000
_cell.length_c   1.000
_cell.angle_alpha   90.00
_cell.angle_beta   90.00
_cell.angle_gamma   90.00
#
_symmetry.space_group_name_H-M   'P 1'
#
loop_
_entity.id
_entity.type
_entity.pdbx_description
1 polymer ?
#
loop_
_entity_poly.entity_id
_entity_poly.type
_entity_poly.pdbx_seq_one_letter_code
_entity_poly.pdbx_strand_id
1 'polypeptide(L)'
;MGQQKAAELCRGFRNLEEVFIRYDFYAPKLSLYLQIVRSAPKLRKCTLHHLPESRMKYGLGPTSITELVLGFCELSQSLLKNILSHLPNLRKFVYWQHWIPSDHSRIVLPGALMAIIEEHAPNLQFLGLSWNDEEIGLLGCVDGVTEDMVAIKTLRRLKRLETIVIYEHGHNLYPSASTDVWFTFLPPSIRVVGINNPSGRWDLLALHYAKARGLPQFTKTVVRSPETQQRD
;
A
#
# COMPACT_ATOMS: atom_id res chain seq x y z
N MET A 1 -13.53 -33.58 8.28
CA MET A 1 -12.28 -34.00 7.59
C MET A 1 -11.39 -32.86 7.08
N GLY A 2 -11.90 -31.69 6.68
CA GLY A 2 -11.07 -30.60 6.12
C GLY A 2 -10.21 -29.79 7.11
N GLN A 3 -10.67 -29.57 8.35
CA GLN A 3 -9.95 -28.75 9.34
C GLN A 3 -8.67 -29.42 9.89
N GLN A 4 -8.65 -30.75 10.01
CA GLN A 4 -7.50 -31.51 10.53
C GLN A 4 -6.31 -31.47 9.56
N LYS A 5 -6.56 -31.65 8.24
CA LYS A 5 -5.52 -31.52 7.20
C LYS A 5 -4.99 -30.09 7.08
N ALA A 6 -5.84 -29.07 7.26
CA ALA A 6 -5.41 -27.68 7.27
C ALA A 6 -4.49 -27.38 8.47
N ALA A 7 -4.82 -27.91 9.65
CA ALA A 7 -3.99 -27.76 10.85
C ALA A 7 -2.62 -28.46 10.71
N GLU A 8 -2.55 -29.63 10.07
CA GLU A 8 -1.29 -30.32 9.77
C GLU A 8 -0.43 -29.55 8.76
N LEU A 9 -1.02 -29.05 7.67
CA LEU A 9 -0.33 -28.17 6.71
C LEU A 9 0.23 -26.93 7.41
N CYS A 10 -0.56 -26.31 8.30
CA CYS A 10 -0.15 -25.13 9.05
C CYS A 10 1.00 -25.38 10.03
N ARG A 11 1.12 -26.61 10.59
CA ARG A 11 2.28 -26.97 11.43
C ARG A 11 3.59 -26.94 10.65
N GLY A 12 3.56 -27.20 9.34
CA GLY A 12 4.75 -27.15 8.48
C GLY A 12 5.34 -25.75 8.31
N PHE A 13 4.56 -24.68 8.55
CA PHE A 13 4.96 -23.30 8.29
C PHE A 13 5.36 -22.51 9.54
N ARG A 14 5.72 -23.19 10.64
CA ARG A 14 6.14 -22.53 11.90
C ARG A 14 7.37 -21.62 11.74
N ASN A 15 8.21 -21.91 10.75
CA ASN A 15 9.41 -21.13 10.41
C ASN A 15 9.24 -20.26 9.17
N LEU A 16 8.02 -20.12 8.63
CA LEU A 16 7.77 -19.27 7.46
C LEU A 16 7.95 -17.81 7.87
N GLU A 17 8.87 -17.11 7.21
CA GLU A 17 9.20 -15.69 7.47
C GLU A 17 8.67 -14.76 6.38
N GLU A 18 8.46 -15.28 5.18
CA GLU A 18 7.98 -14.53 4.02
C GLU A 18 6.95 -15.33 3.25
N VAL A 19 5.89 -14.68 2.80
CA VAL A 19 4.87 -15.29 1.94
C VAL A 19 4.47 -14.33 0.83
N PHE A 20 4.37 -14.89 -0.37
CA PHE A 20 3.83 -14.24 -1.55
C PHE A 20 2.61 -15.03 -2.02
N ILE A 21 1.45 -14.39 -2.04
CA ILE A 21 0.19 -14.98 -2.51
C ILE A 21 -0.31 -14.12 -3.66
N ARG A 22 -0.28 -14.69 -4.87
CA ARG A 22 -0.99 -14.16 -6.03
C ARG A 22 -2.22 -15.00 -6.26
N TYR A 23 -3.37 -14.36 -6.36
CA TYR A 23 -4.60 -15.03 -6.75
C TYR A 23 -4.77 -14.94 -8.27
N ASP A 24 -4.68 -16.08 -8.94
CA ASP A 24 -5.18 -16.22 -10.30
C ASP A 24 -6.62 -16.75 -10.23
N PHE A 25 -7.50 -16.25 -11.11
CA PHE A 25 -8.96 -16.47 -11.09
C PHE A 25 -9.41 -17.94 -10.96
N TYR A 26 -8.52 -18.89 -11.23
CA TYR A 26 -8.75 -20.32 -11.19
C TYR A 26 -8.34 -21.02 -9.88
N ALA A 27 -7.84 -20.31 -8.85
CA ALA A 27 -7.32 -20.92 -7.63
C ALA A 27 -8.45 -21.24 -6.60
N PRO A 28 -8.83 -22.51 -6.37
CA PRO A 28 -10.02 -22.85 -5.59
C PRO A 28 -9.85 -22.78 -4.06
N LYS A 29 -8.65 -22.46 -3.53
CA LYS A 29 -8.31 -22.65 -2.10
C LYS A 29 -7.66 -21.46 -1.40
N LEU A 30 -8.12 -20.23 -1.68
CA LEU A 30 -7.57 -19.00 -1.07
C LEU A 30 -7.72 -18.94 0.46
N SER A 31 -8.77 -19.57 1.01
CA SER A 31 -8.97 -19.68 2.47
C SER A 31 -7.82 -20.42 3.16
N LEU A 32 -7.17 -21.37 2.49
CA LEU A 32 -6.02 -22.10 3.00
C LEU A 32 -4.78 -21.21 3.06
N TYR A 33 -4.54 -20.37 2.05
CA TYR A 33 -3.39 -19.45 2.03
C TYR A 33 -3.48 -18.41 3.16
N LEU A 34 -4.67 -17.84 3.40
CA LEU A 34 -4.87 -16.94 4.54
C LEU A 34 -4.79 -17.67 5.90
N GLN A 35 -5.05 -18.97 5.94
CA GLN A 35 -4.84 -19.78 7.14
C GLN A 35 -3.37 -20.05 7.40
N ILE A 36 -2.55 -20.21 6.35
CA ILE A 36 -1.09 -20.28 6.44
C ILE A 36 -0.54 -18.98 7.04
N VAL A 37 -0.98 -17.82 6.53
CA VAL A 37 -0.59 -16.50 7.07
C VAL A 37 -0.86 -16.43 8.58
N ARG A 38 -2.08 -16.80 9.00
CA ARG A 38 -2.50 -16.79 10.41
C ARG A 38 -1.75 -17.78 11.31
N SER A 39 -1.23 -18.85 10.72
CA SER A 39 -0.59 -19.94 11.47
C SER A 39 0.93 -19.88 11.45
N ALA A 40 1.53 -18.86 10.81
CA ALA A 40 2.96 -18.67 10.69
C ALA A 40 3.46 -17.62 11.72
N PRO A 41 3.86 -18.03 12.94
CA PRO A 41 4.20 -17.11 14.03
C PRO A 41 5.46 -16.27 13.77
N LYS A 42 6.32 -16.70 12.83
CA LYS A 42 7.54 -15.99 12.45
C LYS A 42 7.37 -15.13 11.19
N LEU A 43 6.17 -15.08 10.61
CA LEU A 43 5.94 -14.36 9.36
C LEU A 43 6.19 -12.86 9.52
N ARG A 44 7.19 -12.33 8.80
CA ARG A 44 7.57 -10.91 8.81
C ARG A 44 7.11 -10.18 7.57
N LYS A 45 7.11 -10.85 6.42
CA LYS A 45 6.78 -10.25 5.13
C LYS A 45 5.59 -10.96 4.49
N CYS A 46 4.58 -10.19 4.12
CA CYS A 46 3.39 -10.70 3.46
C CYS A 46 3.08 -9.87 2.23
N THR A 47 3.03 -10.52 1.09
CA THR A 47 2.65 -9.90 -0.18
C THR A 47 1.42 -10.59 -0.73
N LEU A 48 0.39 -9.79 -0.99
CA LEU A 48 -0.94 -10.22 -1.43
C LEU A 48 -1.26 -9.53 -2.74
N HIS A 49 -1.52 -10.30 -3.79
CA HIS A 49 -1.83 -9.80 -5.13
C HIS A 49 -3.14 -10.35 -5.69
N HIS A 50 -3.94 -9.48 -6.33
CA HIS A 50 -5.20 -9.83 -7.01
C HIS A 50 -6.24 -10.50 -6.11
N LEU A 51 -6.22 -10.23 -4.79
CA LEU A 51 -7.19 -10.84 -3.87
C LEU A 51 -8.52 -10.07 -3.89
N PRO A 52 -9.66 -10.75 -4.15
CA PRO A 52 -10.97 -10.15 -3.98
C PRO A 52 -11.39 -10.13 -2.50
N GLU A 53 -12.04 -9.06 -2.05
CA GLU A 53 -12.53 -8.88 -0.68
C GLU A 53 -13.38 -10.05 -0.18
N SER A 54 -14.23 -10.61 -1.05
CA SER A 54 -15.09 -11.76 -0.74
C SER A 54 -14.32 -12.97 -0.19
N ARG A 55 -13.00 -13.04 -0.43
CA ARG A 55 -12.10 -14.11 0.02
C ARG A 55 -11.23 -13.71 1.21
N MET A 56 -11.25 -12.46 1.63
CA MET A 56 -10.49 -11.90 2.76
C MET A 56 -11.36 -11.62 4.00
N LYS A 57 -12.57 -12.18 4.07
CA LYS A 57 -13.58 -11.92 5.13
C LYS A 57 -13.09 -12.02 6.59
N TYR A 58 -11.98 -12.70 6.85
CA TYR A 58 -11.44 -12.91 8.20
C TYR A 58 -10.15 -12.12 8.47
N GLY A 59 -9.76 -11.21 7.57
CA GLY A 59 -8.50 -10.47 7.66
C GLY A 59 -7.26 -11.38 7.66
N LEU A 60 -6.13 -10.85 8.12
CA LEU A 60 -4.88 -11.60 8.29
C LEU A 60 -4.71 -12.15 9.72
N GLY A 61 -5.59 -11.78 10.65
CA GLY A 61 -5.45 -12.09 12.07
C GLY A 61 -4.23 -11.41 12.73
N PRO A 62 -4.05 -11.56 14.05
CA PRO A 62 -2.89 -11.03 14.74
C PRO A 62 -1.63 -11.72 14.23
N THR A 63 -0.66 -10.96 13.73
CA THR A 63 0.57 -11.51 13.17
C THR A 63 1.81 -10.74 13.59
N SER A 64 2.97 -11.35 13.38
CA SER A 64 4.30 -10.75 13.60
C SER A 64 4.81 -9.98 12.36
N ILE A 65 3.92 -9.73 11.39
CA ILE A 65 4.23 -9.07 10.11
C ILE A 65 4.73 -7.65 10.36
N THR A 66 5.86 -7.33 9.75
CA THR A 66 6.49 -6.00 9.75
C THR A 66 6.46 -5.36 8.37
N GLU A 67 6.26 -6.14 7.30
CA GLU A 67 6.12 -5.66 5.93
C GLU A 67 4.87 -6.25 5.26
N LEU A 68 3.98 -5.39 4.79
CA LEU A 68 2.78 -5.77 4.05
C LEU A 68 2.77 -5.09 2.68
N VAL A 69 2.57 -5.88 1.64
CA VAL A 69 2.36 -5.42 0.27
C VAL A 69 0.98 -5.89 -0.20
N LEU A 70 0.13 -4.95 -0.60
CA LEU A 70 -1.18 -5.21 -1.19
C LEU A 70 -1.16 -4.66 -2.62
N GLY A 71 -1.19 -5.56 -3.61
CA GLY A 71 -1.21 -5.19 -5.02
C GLY A 71 -2.49 -5.65 -5.70
N PHE A 72 -3.20 -4.74 -6.36
CA PHE A 72 -4.39 -5.06 -7.17
C PHE A 72 -5.48 -5.81 -6.37
N CYS A 73 -5.60 -5.53 -5.07
CA CYS A 73 -6.58 -6.19 -4.21
C CYS A 73 -7.89 -5.40 -4.18
N GLU A 74 -9.04 -6.07 -4.33
CA GLU A 74 -10.34 -5.43 -4.07
C GLU A 74 -10.52 -5.33 -2.55
N LEU A 75 -10.60 -4.11 -2.03
CA LEU A 75 -10.61 -3.86 -0.59
C LEU A 75 -11.57 -2.71 -0.27
N SER A 76 -12.59 -2.99 0.53
CA SER A 76 -13.32 -1.95 1.24
C SER A 76 -12.43 -1.29 2.30
N GLN A 77 -12.78 -0.06 2.66
CA GLN A 77 -12.16 0.65 3.77
C GLN A 77 -12.25 -0.13 5.09
N SER A 78 -13.40 -0.77 5.34
CA SER A 78 -13.65 -1.57 6.54
C SER A 78 -12.71 -2.78 6.63
N LEU A 79 -12.49 -3.47 5.51
CA LEU A 79 -11.56 -4.59 5.47
C LEU A 79 -10.11 -4.14 5.66
N LEU A 80 -9.70 -3.03 5.03
CA LEU A 80 -8.34 -2.52 5.23
C LEU A 80 -8.10 -2.11 6.69
N LYS A 81 -9.04 -1.41 7.33
CA LYS A 81 -8.99 -1.10 8.77
C LYS A 81 -8.81 -2.35 9.61
N ASN A 82 -9.61 -3.38 9.32
CA ASN A 82 -9.50 -4.67 10.00
C ASN A 82 -8.12 -5.31 9.78
N ILE A 83 -7.58 -5.29 8.57
CA ILE A 83 -6.24 -5.85 8.30
C ILE A 83 -5.18 -5.09 9.12
N LEU A 84 -5.12 -3.77 9.02
CA LEU A 84 -4.07 -2.98 9.66
C LEU A 84 -4.17 -2.98 11.19
N SER A 85 -5.37 -3.06 11.78
CA SER A 85 -5.54 -3.12 13.24
C SER A 85 -4.91 -4.37 13.88
N HIS A 86 -4.68 -5.42 13.10
CA HIS A 86 -4.01 -6.64 13.54
C HIS A 86 -2.48 -6.64 13.31
N LEU A 87 -1.92 -5.55 12.78
CA LEU A 87 -0.51 -5.42 12.42
C LEU A 87 0.19 -4.31 13.23
N PRO A 88 0.23 -4.37 14.57
CA PRO A 88 0.77 -3.28 15.40
C PRO A 88 2.27 -3.03 15.19
N ASN A 89 2.99 -4.00 14.63
CA ASN A 89 4.42 -3.93 14.34
C ASN A 89 4.74 -3.57 12.89
N LEU A 90 3.74 -3.17 12.10
CA LEU A 90 3.93 -2.83 10.69
C LEU A 90 4.89 -1.64 10.55
N ARG A 91 5.97 -1.85 9.80
CA ARG A 91 7.00 -0.84 9.51
C ARG A 91 7.02 -0.44 8.04
N LYS A 92 6.65 -1.36 7.16
CA LYS A 92 6.58 -1.13 5.73
C LYS A 92 5.20 -1.51 5.21
N PHE A 93 4.58 -0.58 4.53
CA PHE A 93 3.29 -0.78 3.89
C PHE A 93 3.37 -0.31 2.46
N VAL A 94 2.91 -1.17 1.55
CA VAL A 94 2.86 -0.87 0.13
C VAL A 94 1.46 -1.18 -0.36
N TYR A 95 0.84 -0.19 -0.99
CA TYR A 95 -0.49 -0.30 -1.58
C TYR A 95 -0.41 0.09 -3.05
N TRP A 96 -0.65 -0.87 -3.93
CA TRP A 96 -0.70 -0.66 -5.38
C TRP A 96 -2.08 -1.00 -5.90
N GLN A 97 -2.68 -0.05 -6.60
CA GLN A 97 -3.95 -0.24 -7.27
C GLN A 97 -3.80 0.30 -8.69
N HIS A 98 -3.85 -0.61 -9.67
CA HIS A 98 -3.86 -0.28 -11.10
C HIS A 98 -5.05 -0.97 -11.79
N TRP A 99 -6.18 -1.05 -11.07
CA TRP A 99 -7.49 -1.24 -11.68
C TRP A 99 -8.55 -0.52 -10.85
N ILE A 100 -9.63 -0.07 -11.46
CA ILE A 100 -10.88 0.32 -10.78
C ILE A 100 -11.90 -0.79 -11.01
N PRO A 101 -12.34 -1.52 -9.96
CA PRO A 101 -13.46 -2.44 -10.10
C PRO A 101 -14.71 -1.64 -10.52
N SER A 102 -15.57 -2.27 -11.31
CA SER A 102 -16.88 -1.70 -11.67
C SER A 102 -17.75 -1.38 -10.45
N ASP A 103 -17.49 -2.04 -9.30
CA ASP A 103 -18.06 -1.73 -8.00
C ASP A 103 -17.10 -0.82 -7.20
N HIS A 104 -17.39 0.48 -7.23
CA HIS A 104 -16.57 1.51 -6.58
C HIS A 104 -16.53 1.41 -5.04
N SER A 105 -17.42 0.63 -4.42
CA SER A 105 -17.41 0.40 -2.97
C SER A 105 -16.21 -0.41 -2.48
N ARG A 106 -15.48 -1.04 -3.40
CA ARG A 106 -14.31 -1.90 -3.14
C ARG A 106 -12.98 -1.23 -3.46
N ILE A 107 -12.97 0.10 -3.42
CA ILE A 107 -11.81 0.93 -3.66
C ILE A 107 -11.52 1.72 -2.39
N VAL A 108 -10.27 1.68 -1.93
CA VAL A 108 -9.79 2.58 -0.90
C VAL A 108 -9.25 3.83 -1.58
N LEU A 109 -10.02 4.92 -1.50
CA LEU A 109 -9.58 6.22 -2.03
C LEU A 109 -8.35 6.72 -1.26
N PRO A 110 -7.42 7.45 -1.90
CA PRO A 110 -6.17 7.90 -1.27
C PRO A 110 -6.36 8.66 0.05
N GLY A 111 -7.34 9.57 0.16
CA GLY A 111 -7.61 10.31 1.39
C GLY A 111 -8.07 9.39 2.53
N ALA A 112 -8.96 8.43 2.23
CA ALA A 112 -9.41 7.43 3.19
C ALA A 112 -8.29 6.46 3.58
N LEU A 113 -7.47 6.04 2.63
CA LEU A 113 -6.30 5.20 2.86
C LEU A 113 -5.37 5.83 3.89
N MET A 114 -5.12 7.13 3.78
CA MET A 114 -4.26 7.80 4.74
C MET A 114 -4.83 7.87 6.14
N ALA A 115 -6.10 8.23 6.29
CA ALA A 115 -6.76 8.24 7.59
C ALA A 115 -6.63 6.86 8.28
N ILE A 116 -6.81 5.78 7.52
CA ILE A 116 -6.69 4.40 7.99
C ILE A 116 -5.25 4.08 8.41
N ILE A 117 -4.24 4.47 7.62
CA ILE A 117 -2.82 4.24 7.93
C ILE A 117 -2.40 5.02 9.18
N GLU A 118 -2.81 6.29 9.30
CA GLU A 118 -2.52 7.13 10.46
C GLU A 118 -3.09 6.55 11.75
N GLU A 119 -4.30 6.00 11.68
CA GLU A 119 -4.99 5.38 12.82
C GLU A 119 -4.35 4.04 13.23
N HIS A 120 -4.03 3.17 12.27
CA HIS A 120 -3.68 1.77 12.57
C HIS A 120 -2.21 1.42 12.39
N ALA A 121 -1.41 2.25 11.70
CA ALA A 121 0.02 2.03 11.50
C ALA A 121 0.85 3.29 11.84
N PRO A 122 0.73 3.86 13.05
CA PRO A 122 1.42 5.11 13.42
C PRO A 122 2.96 4.99 13.47
N ASN A 123 3.48 3.75 13.52
CA ASN A 123 4.92 3.47 13.58
C ASN A 123 5.55 3.18 12.21
N LEU A 124 4.81 3.40 11.12
CA LEU A 124 5.27 3.12 9.77
C LEU A 124 6.54 3.92 9.43
N GLN A 125 7.53 3.25 8.83
CA GLN A 125 8.81 3.82 8.41
C GLN A 125 8.93 3.89 6.88
N PHE A 126 8.23 3.00 6.16
CA PHE A 126 8.19 2.98 4.70
C PHE A 126 6.74 2.93 4.21
N LEU A 127 6.39 3.84 3.30
CA LEU A 127 5.09 3.88 2.64
C LEU A 127 5.27 3.88 1.12
N GLY A 128 4.80 2.84 0.44
CA GLY A 128 4.75 2.79 -1.02
C GLY A 128 3.31 2.93 -1.52
N LEU A 129 3.06 3.89 -2.39
CA LEU A 129 1.74 4.17 -2.95
C LEU A 129 1.83 4.21 -4.48
N SER A 130 0.97 3.46 -5.15
CA SER A 130 0.92 3.45 -6.62
C SER A 130 -0.53 3.39 -7.09
N TRP A 131 -0.92 4.41 -7.83
CA TRP A 131 -2.15 4.50 -8.62
C TRP A 131 -1.75 5.01 -10.00
N ASN A 132 -2.42 4.57 -11.06
CA ASN A 132 -2.18 5.20 -12.38
C ASN A 132 -3.06 6.44 -12.57
N ASP A 133 -2.64 7.31 -13.48
CA ASP A 133 -3.28 8.59 -13.77
C ASP A 133 -4.68 8.43 -14.38
N GLU A 134 -4.84 7.45 -15.26
CA GLU A 134 -6.11 7.13 -15.89
C GLU A 134 -7.17 6.79 -14.83
N GLU A 135 -6.80 6.02 -13.81
CA GLU A 135 -7.71 5.63 -12.74
C GLU A 135 -8.08 6.78 -11.82
N ILE A 136 -7.12 7.61 -11.40
CA ILE A 136 -7.46 8.75 -10.53
C ILE A 136 -8.39 9.72 -11.27
N GLY A 137 -8.12 9.99 -12.55
CA GLY A 137 -9.01 10.78 -13.39
C GLY A 137 -10.41 10.19 -13.45
N LEU A 138 -10.53 8.87 -13.64
CA LEU A 138 -11.80 8.15 -13.64
C LEU A 138 -12.52 8.21 -12.28
N LEU A 139 -11.80 8.13 -11.15
CA LEU A 139 -12.38 8.25 -9.81
C LEU A 139 -12.96 9.64 -9.55
N GLY A 140 -12.33 10.70 -10.07
CA GLY A 140 -12.85 12.07 -10.00
C GLY A 140 -14.13 12.30 -10.81
N CYS A 141 -14.46 11.38 -11.73
CA CYS A 141 -15.69 11.39 -12.52
C CYS A 141 -16.81 10.53 -11.92
N VAL A 142 -16.57 9.83 -10.80
CA VAL A 142 -17.59 9.02 -10.12
C VAL A 142 -18.48 9.92 -9.26
N ASP A 143 -19.80 9.82 -9.46
CA ASP A 143 -20.78 10.56 -8.68
C ASP A 143 -20.56 10.38 -7.16
N GLY A 144 -20.43 11.49 -6.44
CA GLY A 144 -20.21 11.51 -4.99
C GLY A 144 -18.75 11.41 -4.54
N VAL A 145 -17.79 11.27 -5.45
CA VAL A 145 -16.36 11.42 -5.15
C VAL A 145 -15.95 12.88 -5.34
N THR A 146 -15.34 13.48 -4.31
CA THR A 146 -14.81 14.85 -4.39
C THR A 146 -13.29 14.85 -4.52
N GLU A 147 -12.71 15.94 -5.02
CA GLU A 147 -11.25 16.15 -5.06
C GLU A 147 -10.60 15.89 -3.69
N ASP A 148 -11.29 16.29 -2.62
CA ASP A 148 -10.88 16.10 -1.24
C ASP A 148 -10.75 14.63 -0.80
N MET A 149 -11.50 13.71 -1.43
CA MET A 149 -11.47 12.28 -1.12
C MET A 149 -10.32 11.57 -1.84
N VAL A 150 -9.89 12.10 -2.98
CA VAL A 150 -8.74 11.58 -3.75
C VAL A 150 -7.42 12.28 -3.40
N ALA A 151 -7.49 13.42 -2.73
CA ALA A 151 -6.31 14.11 -2.24
C ALA A 151 -5.81 13.56 -0.89
N ILE A 152 -4.56 13.14 -0.87
CA ILE A 152 -3.74 13.02 0.33
C ILE A 152 -3.42 14.46 0.75
N LYS A 153 -3.83 14.89 1.95
CA LYS A 153 -3.70 16.27 2.43
C LYS A 153 -2.45 16.52 3.28
N THR A 154 -1.97 15.49 3.98
CA THR A 154 -0.73 15.53 4.77
C THR A 154 -0.28 14.12 5.11
N LEU A 155 1.02 13.95 5.40
CA LEU A 155 1.62 12.76 5.99
C LEU A 155 2.28 13.06 7.34
N ARG A 156 2.15 14.30 7.86
CA ARG A 156 2.86 14.75 9.07
C ARG A 156 2.52 13.96 10.33
N ARG A 157 1.38 13.27 10.35
CA ARG A 157 0.96 12.43 11.48
C ARG A 157 1.75 11.12 11.55
N LEU A 158 2.35 10.67 10.45
CA LEU A 158 3.25 9.52 10.42
C LEU A 158 4.67 9.93 10.85
N LYS A 159 4.82 10.25 12.15
CA LYS A 159 6.05 10.84 12.72
C LYS A 159 7.31 10.00 12.50
N ARG A 160 7.19 8.69 12.27
CA ARG A 160 8.31 7.77 12.04
C ARG A 160 8.57 7.45 10.56
N LEU A 161 7.80 8.06 9.65
CA LEU A 161 7.94 7.77 8.22
C LEU A 161 9.27 8.35 7.72
N GLU A 162 10.15 7.46 7.25
CA GLU A 162 11.48 7.80 6.76
C GLU A 162 11.55 7.73 5.23
N THR A 163 10.76 6.84 4.62
CA THR A 163 10.72 6.66 3.17
C THR A 163 9.30 6.69 2.67
N ILE A 164 9.06 7.46 1.62
CA ILE A 164 7.86 7.37 0.81
C ILE A 164 8.22 7.04 -0.63
N VAL A 165 7.45 6.16 -1.26
CA VAL A 165 7.47 5.97 -2.70
C VAL A 165 6.10 6.28 -3.25
N ILE A 166 6.04 7.16 -4.25
CA ILE A 166 4.80 7.53 -4.95
C ILE A 166 4.95 7.24 -6.45
N TYR A 167 3.84 7.11 -7.16
CA TYR A 167 3.86 7.08 -8.62
C TYR A 167 4.30 8.42 -9.18
N GLU A 168 5.01 8.42 -10.31
CA GLU A 168 5.67 9.59 -10.92
C GLU A 168 4.86 10.86 -10.86
N HIS A 169 3.61 10.72 -11.23
CA HIS A 169 2.77 11.86 -11.41
C HIS A 169 2.35 12.52 -10.11
N GLY A 170 2.54 11.88 -8.95
CA GLY A 170 2.42 12.52 -7.64
C GLY A 170 1.03 13.11 -7.33
N HIS A 171 0.07 13.03 -8.25
CA HIS A 171 -1.22 13.74 -8.25
C HIS A 171 -2.05 13.46 -6.99
N ASN A 172 -1.75 12.36 -6.29
CA ASN A 172 -2.39 12.01 -5.03
C ASN A 172 -2.00 12.95 -3.90
N LEU A 173 -0.83 13.61 -3.96
CA LEU A 173 -0.40 14.56 -2.95
C LEU A 173 -0.93 15.93 -3.41
N TYR A 174 -2.04 16.35 -2.79
CA TYR A 174 -2.79 17.58 -3.04
C TYR A 174 -2.44 18.31 -4.37
N PRO A 175 -3.10 17.98 -5.50
CA PRO A 175 -2.69 18.42 -6.85
C PRO A 175 -2.76 19.95 -7.05
N SER A 176 -3.49 20.64 -6.17
CA SER A 176 -3.61 22.09 -6.09
C SER A 176 -2.65 22.74 -5.07
N ALA A 177 -1.75 21.98 -4.43
CA ALA A 177 -0.72 22.50 -3.52
C ALA A 177 0.27 23.41 -4.27
N SER A 178 0.42 24.64 -3.78
CA SER A 178 1.59 25.47 -4.14
C SER A 178 2.88 24.82 -3.65
N THR A 179 4.03 25.15 -4.25
CA THR A 179 5.35 24.61 -3.87
C THR A 179 5.63 24.73 -2.36
N ASP A 180 5.14 25.79 -1.71
CA ASP A 180 5.30 25.98 -0.27
C ASP A 180 4.43 25.02 0.58
N VAL A 181 3.25 24.66 0.07
CA VAL A 181 2.34 23.70 0.72
C VAL A 181 2.93 22.28 0.69
N TRP A 182 3.71 21.93 -0.33
CA TRP A 182 4.40 20.63 -0.42
C TRP A 182 5.39 20.38 0.73
N PHE A 183 6.09 21.40 1.23
CA PHE A 183 6.97 21.26 2.41
C PHE A 183 6.21 21.01 3.71
N THR A 184 4.93 21.38 3.74
CA THR A 184 4.04 21.09 4.86
C THR A 184 3.44 19.69 4.79
N PHE A 185 3.67 18.98 3.70
CA PHE A 185 3.08 17.67 3.48
C PHE A 185 3.79 16.55 4.23
N LEU A 186 5.10 16.50 4.08
CA LEU A 186 5.95 15.43 4.56
C LEU A 186 6.29 15.61 6.06
N PRO A 187 6.33 14.54 6.86
CA PRO A 187 6.84 14.63 8.22
C PRO A 187 8.34 14.98 8.19
N PRO A 188 8.87 15.68 9.22
CA PRO A 188 10.29 16.03 9.30
C PRO A 188 11.25 14.84 9.30
N SER A 189 10.74 13.64 9.56
CA SER A 189 11.51 12.39 9.57
C SER A 189 11.77 11.81 8.18
N ILE A 190 11.14 12.32 7.11
CA ILE A 190 11.39 11.83 5.76
C ILE A 190 12.85 12.05 5.38
N ARG A 191 13.46 10.99 4.88
CA ARG A 191 14.84 10.95 4.38
C ARG A 191 14.90 10.55 2.93
N VAL A 192 13.90 9.80 2.44
CA VAL A 192 13.85 9.33 1.06
C VAL A 192 12.47 9.56 0.46
N VAL A 193 12.45 10.16 -0.72
CA VAL A 193 11.28 10.22 -1.60
C VAL A 193 11.67 9.50 -2.88
N GLY A 194 11.07 8.33 -3.09
CA GLY A 194 11.23 7.51 -4.28
C GLY A 194 10.06 7.67 -5.24
N ILE A 195 10.32 7.38 -6.51
CA ILE A 195 9.33 7.52 -7.58
C ILE A 195 9.23 6.29 -8.43
N ASN A 196 8.03 5.74 -8.46
CA ASN A 196 7.68 4.65 -9.33
C ASN A 196 7.33 5.16 -10.74
N ASN A 197 7.82 4.45 -11.76
CA ASN A 197 7.67 4.77 -13.18
C ASN A 197 8.05 6.21 -13.61
N PRO A 198 9.27 6.71 -13.35
CA PRO A 198 9.66 8.07 -13.69
C PRO A 198 9.85 8.28 -15.20
N SER A 199 8.97 9.03 -15.85
CA SER A 199 9.24 9.84 -17.03
C SER A 199 10.12 11.06 -16.68
N GLY A 200 10.72 11.69 -17.69
CA GLY A 200 11.64 12.82 -17.51
C GLY A 200 11.01 14.08 -16.88
N ARG A 201 9.71 14.08 -16.53
CA ARG A 201 9.03 15.17 -15.82
C ARG A 201 9.42 15.24 -14.34
N TRP A 202 9.93 14.15 -13.77
CA TRP A 202 10.43 14.05 -12.40
C TRP A 202 11.55 15.05 -12.06
N ASP A 203 12.38 15.40 -13.05
CA ASP A 203 13.52 16.29 -12.85
C ASP A 203 13.09 17.68 -12.33
N LEU A 204 11.87 18.14 -12.65
CA LEU A 204 11.30 19.39 -12.14
C LEU A 204 10.98 19.33 -10.65
N LEU A 205 10.46 18.20 -10.15
CA LEU A 205 10.19 18.04 -8.72
C LEU A 205 11.51 18.00 -7.94
N ALA A 206 12.48 17.22 -8.42
CA ALA A 206 13.82 17.15 -7.82
C ALA A 206 14.50 18.53 -7.76
N LEU A 207 14.37 19.33 -8.83
CA LEU A 207 14.89 20.71 -8.90
C LEU A 207 14.18 21.66 -7.91
N HIS A 208 12.86 21.55 -7.74
CA HIS A 208 12.11 22.35 -6.78
C HIS A 208 12.48 22.04 -5.33
N TYR A 209 12.67 20.74 -5.01
CA TYR A 209 13.16 20.34 -3.71
C TYR A 209 14.61 20.83 -3.52
N ALA A 210 15.57 20.53 -4.39
CA ALA A 210 16.97 20.96 -4.21
C ALA A 210 17.14 22.46 -3.90
N LYS A 211 16.23 23.32 -4.39
CA LYS A 211 16.21 24.77 -4.14
C LYS A 211 15.78 25.15 -2.70
N ALA A 212 14.97 24.33 -2.03
CA ALA A 212 14.47 24.55 -0.68
C ALA A 212 15.33 23.87 0.41
N ARG A 213 16.57 24.34 0.57
CA ARG A 213 17.52 24.09 1.69
C ARG A 213 17.12 23.02 2.74
N GLY A 214 17.80 21.86 2.71
CA GLY A 214 17.85 20.90 3.84
C GLY A 214 17.04 19.61 3.68
N LEU A 215 16.80 19.17 2.44
CA LEU A 215 15.77 18.18 2.14
C LEU A 215 16.22 16.71 2.13
N PRO A 216 15.22 15.80 2.19
CA PRO A 216 15.42 14.36 2.01
C PRO A 216 16.29 14.02 0.79
N GLN A 217 17.06 12.93 0.86
CA GLN A 217 17.74 12.36 -0.29
C GLN A 217 16.70 11.84 -1.30
N PHE A 218 16.65 12.44 -2.49
CA PHE A 218 15.81 11.94 -3.58
C PHE A 218 16.53 10.81 -4.30
N THR A 219 15.89 9.65 -4.41
CA THR A 219 16.44 8.51 -5.13
C THR A 219 15.47 8.06 -6.20
N LYS A 220 15.98 7.82 -7.40
CA LYS A 220 15.25 7.06 -8.40
C LYS A 220 15.08 5.64 -7.86
N THR A 221 13.87 5.29 -7.47
CA THR A 221 13.56 3.96 -6.94
C THR A 221 12.58 3.29 -7.87
N VAL A 222 13.05 2.36 -8.69
CA VAL A 222 12.15 1.53 -9.49
C VAL A 222 11.53 0.50 -8.56
N VAL A 223 10.30 0.75 -8.15
CA VAL A 223 9.51 -0.22 -7.39
C VAL A 223 8.85 -1.14 -8.41
N ARG A 224 9.60 -2.17 -8.83
CA ARG A 224 9.11 -3.16 -9.79
C ARG A 224 8.00 -3.99 -9.15
N SER A 225 6.89 -4.13 -9.85
CA SER A 225 5.95 -5.22 -9.58
C SER A 225 6.65 -6.55 -9.88
N PRO A 226 6.27 -7.66 -9.24
CA PRO A 226 6.79 -8.99 -9.60
C PRO A 226 6.61 -9.30 -11.11
N GLU A 227 5.61 -8.70 -11.75
CA GLU A 227 5.33 -8.87 -13.18
C GLU A 227 6.34 -8.15 -14.09
N THR A 228 6.96 -7.07 -13.61
CA THR A 228 8.06 -6.40 -14.32
C THR A 228 9.41 -7.08 -14.09
N GLN A 229 9.52 -8.03 -13.15
CA GLN A 229 10.72 -8.87 -12.99
C GLN A 229 10.72 -10.10 -13.91
N GLN A 230 9.57 -10.50 -14.45
CA GLN A 230 9.46 -11.65 -15.37
C GLN A 230 9.61 -11.27 -16.86
N ARG A 231 9.76 -9.97 -17.17
CA ARG A 231 9.85 -9.47 -18.55
C ARG A 231 11.23 -8.93 -18.95
N ASP A 232 12.21 -9.03 -18.05
CA ASP A 232 13.64 -8.76 -18.28
C ASP A 232 14.42 -10.08 -18.18
#